data_AF-R8BG30-F1
#
_entry.id   AF-R8BG30-F1
#
_cell.length_a   1.000
_cell.length_b   1.000
_cell.length_c   1.000
_cell.angle_alpha   90.00
_cell.angle_beta   90.00
_cell.angle_gamma   90.00
#
_symmetry.space_group_name_H-M   'P 1'
#
loop_
_entity.id
_entity.type
_entity.pdbx_description
1 polymer ?
#
loop_
_entity_poly.entity_id
_entity_poly.type
_entity_poly.pdbx_seq_one_letter_code
_entity_poly.pdbx_strand_id
1 'polypeptide(L)'
;MSAARSTYARSTWYRAMRLDPYHDTMGSVRDVDIHDALKTKTAAGYAGKENPALESGIDSQVKALVNLLKKKYLSSSEKLRPADFGKIGQYFTLDTLTSVAFGEPFGFLTKDGDVHQYIKTTEDLVNLIPTFAEIPWLQRIFLSDWMLRLIGPKETDDKGVGKLMGVAKVMVTERFGPDAKDHKDMLVS
;
A
#
# COMPACT_ATOMS: atom_id res chain seq x y z
N MET A 1 -15.43 -1.10 -19.55
CA MET A 1 -15.22 -1.92 -18.33
C MET A 1 -15.96 -1.40 -17.09
N SER A 2 -16.39 -0.13 -17.01
CA SER A 2 -17.10 0.41 -15.81
C SER A 2 -18.57 0.82 -16.04
N ALA A 3 -19.23 0.28 -17.06
CA ALA A 3 -20.66 0.51 -17.22
C ALA A 3 -21.42 -0.35 -16.21
N ALA A 4 -22.45 0.22 -15.56
CA ALA A 4 -23.34 -0.54 -14.70
C ALA A 4 -23.91 -1.73 -15.50
N ARG A 5 -23.69 -2.96 -15.01
CA ARG A 5 -24.10 -4.24 -15.65
C ARG A 5 -23.29 -4.69 -16.89
N SER A 6 -22.06 -4.21 -17.04
CA SER A 6 -21.13 -4.72 -18.06
C SER A 6 -20.85 -6.22 -17.87
N THR A 7 -21.04 -7.03 -18.91
CA THR A 7 -20.63 -8.45 -18.93
C THR A 7 -19.14 -8.64 -19.25
N TYR A 8 -18.44 -7.56 -19.61
CA TYR A 8 -17.02 -7.60 -19.95
C TYR A 8 -16.16 -7.76 -18.69
N ALA A 9 -15.54 -8.93 -18.54
CA ALA A 9 -14.63 -9.24 -17.44
C ALA A 9 -13.25 -8.64 -17.66
N ARG A 10 -12.51 -8.41 -16.57
CA ARG A 10 -11.10 -7.96 -16.66
C ARG A 10 -10.24 -9.00 -17.38
N SER A 11 -9.23 -8.51 -18.12
CA SER A 11 -8.23 -9.36 -18.78
C SER A 11 -7.48 -10.24 -17.77
N THR A 12 -6.96 -11.38 -18.24
CA THR A 12 -6.02 -12.22 -17.47
C THR A 12 -4.76 -11.46 -17.07
N TRP A 13 -4.44 -10.37 -17.77
CA TRP A 13 -3.35 -9.44 -17.43
C TRP A 13 -3.37 -9.04 -15.94
N TYR A 14 -4.56 -8.73 -15.39
CA TYR A 14 -4.73 -8.31 -13.99
C TYR A 14 -4.34 -9.39 -12.97
N ARG A 15 -4.33 -10.67 -13.36
CA ARG A 15 -3.86 -11.74 -12.47
C ARG A 15 -2.39 -11.54 -12.08
N ALA A 16 -1.59 -10.83 -12.89
CA ALA A 16 -0.20 -10.48 -12.57
C ALA A 16 -0.03 -9.63 -11.30
N MET A 17 -1.11 -9.01 -10.82
CA MET A 17 -1.12 -8.22 -9.59
C MET A 17 -1.30 -9.07 -8.32
N ARG A 18 -1.47 -10.39 -8.45
CA ARG A 18 -1.63 -11.28 -7.29
C ARG A 18 -0.28 -11.52 -6.63
N LEU A 19 -0.15 -11.08 -5.38
CA LEU A 19 1.05 -11.26 -4.56
C LEU A 19 0.84 -12.24 -3.39
N ASP A 20 -0.39 -12.45 -2.95
CA ASP A 20 -0.71 -13.36 -1.84
C ASP A 20 -1.18 -14.73 -2.39
N PRO A 21 -0.59 -15.86 -1.93
CA PRO A 21 -1.05 -17.19 -2.30
C PRO A 21 -2.47 -17.52 -1.80
N TYR A 22 -2.98 -16.86 -0.76
CA TYR A 22 -4.24 -17.21 -0.10
C TYR A 22 -5.41 -16.33 -0.53
N HIS A 23 -5.16 -15.05 -0.79
CA HIS A 23 -6.22 -14.09 -1.09
C HIS A 23 -5.90 -13.24 -2.32
N ASP A 24 -6.89 -13.07 -3.19
CA ASP A 24 -6.81 -12.09 -4.26
C ASP A 24 -7.16 -10.68 -3.73
N THR A 25 -6.53 -9.66 -4.33
CA THR A 25 -6.79 -8.26 -3.98
C THR A 25 -7.76 -7.64 -4.99
N MET A 26 -8.34 -6.48 -4.67
CA MET A 26 -9.16 -5.72 -5.62
C MET A 26 -8.43 -5.42 -6.95
N GLY A 27 -7.09 -5.39 -6.94
CA GLY A 27 -6.26 -5.24 -8.13
C GLY A 27 -6.16 -6.49 -9.00
N SER A 28 -6.22 -7.69 -8.41
CA SER A 28 -6.07 -8.97 -9.13
C SER A 28 -7.39 -9.67 -9.46
N VAL A 29 -8.46 -9.41 -8.69
CA VAL A 29 -9.78 -9.99 -8.93
C VAL A 29 -10.33 -9.56 -10.30
N ARG A 30 -10.82 -10.54 -11.06
CA ARG A 30 -11.42 -10.37 -12.39
C ARG A 30 -12.93 -10.59 -12.43
N ASP A 31 -13.43 -11.41 -11.50
CA ASP A 31 -14.85 -11.64 -11.32
C ASP A 31 -15.53 -10.36 -10.84
N VAL A 32 -16.59 -9.96 -11.54
CA VAL A 32 -17.24 -8.66 -11.30
C VAL A 32 -17.96 -8.65 -9.96
N ASP A 33 -18.65 -9.73 -9.60
CA ASP A 33 -19.43 -9.80 -8.37
C ASP A 33 -18.50 -9.80 -7.15
N ILE A 34 -17.39 -10.56 -7.21
CA ILE A 34 -16.38 -10.54 -6.14
C ILE A 34 -15.71 -9.17 -6.06
N HIS A 35 -15.37 -8.56 -7.19
CA HIS A 35 -14.75 -7.24 -7.22
C HIS A 35 -15.67 -6.16 -6.63
N ASP A 36 -16.95 -6.16 -7.00
CA ASP A 36 -17.94 -5.21 -6.49
C ASP A 36 -18.23 -5.42 -5.00
N ALA A 37 -18.24 -6.68 -4.55
CA ALA A 37 -18.33 -7.00 -3.12
C ALA A 37 -17.12 -6.45 -2.34
N LEU A 38 -15.89 -6.64 -2.83
CA LEU A 38 -14.69 -6.08 -2.21
C LEU A 38 -14.72 -4.55 -2.20
N LYS A 39 -15.11 -3.92 -3.31
CA LYS A 39 -15.22 -2.46 -3.42
C LYS A 39 -16.23 -1.89 -2.44
N THR A 40 -17.38 -2.56 -2.29
CA THR A 40 -18.41 -2.17 -1.33
C THR A 40 -17.88 -2.25 0.09
N LYS A 41 -17.16 -3.32 0.45
CA LYS A 41 -16.56 -3.48 1.80
C LYS A 41 -15.56 -2.38 2.16
N THR A 42 -14.79 -1.88 1.20
CA THR A 42 -13.79 -0.83 1.46
C THR A 42 -14.33 0.59 1.30
N ALA A 43 -15.53 0.77 0.72
CA ALA A 43 -16.03 2.09 0.33
C ALA A 43 -16.17 3.07 1.50
N ALA A 44 -16.57 2.57 2.68
CA ALA A 44 -16.75 3.39 3.87
C ALA A 44 -15.45 4.10 4.29
N GLY A 45 -14.32 3.38 4.28
CA GLY A 45 -13.01 3.95 4.61
C GLY A 45 -12.58 5.11 3.70
N TYR A 46 -13.05 5.13 2.44
CA TYR A 46 -12.77 6.21 1.50
C TYR A 46 -13.82 7.34 1.50
N ALA A 47 -14.98 7.14 2.15
CA ALA A 47 -16.05 8.12 2.16
C ALA A 47 -15.76 9.34 3.06
N GLY A 48 -14.70 9.30 3.87
CA GLY A 48 -14.24 10.37 4.76
C GLY A 48 -15.14 10.62 5.97
N LYS A 49 -16.46 10.38 5.83
CA LYS A 49 -17.46 10.54 6.90
C LYS A 49 -17.11 9.75 8.18
N GLU A 50 -16.58 8.55 7.99
CA GLU A 50 -16.22 7.64 9.09
C GLU A 50 -14.75 7.78 9.53
N ASN A 51 -13.99 8.70 8.91
CA ASN A 51 -12.61 9.03 9.26
C ASN A 51 -12.46 10.52 9.58
N PRO A 52 -12.94 11.00 10.74
CA PRO A 52 -12.86 12.40 11.14
C PRO A 52 -11.41 12.89 11.30
N ALA A 53 -10.45 11.97 11.46
CA ALA A 53 -9.04 12.29 11.58
C ALA A 53 -8.34 12.51 10.23
N LEU A 54 -9.00 12.21 9.09
CA LEU A 54 -8.42 12.22 7.75
C LEU A 54 -7.65 13.52 7.45
N GLU A 55 -8.31 14.67 7.54
CA GLU A 55 -7.68 15.97 7.24
C GLU A 55 -6.52 16.28 8.18
N SER A 56 -6.69 16.01 9.48
CA SER A 56 -5.65 16.24 10.49
C SER A 56 -4.43 15.32 10.29
N GLY A 57 -4.66 14.08 9.85
CA GLY A 57 -3.61 13.14 9.50
C GLY A 57 -2.79 13.64 8.32
N ILE A 58 -3.45 14.09 7.24
CA ILE A 58 -2.78 14.68 6.08
C ILE A 58 -2.00 15.94 6.46
N ASP A 59 -2.60 16.87 7.23
CA ASP A 59 -1.94 18.10 7.68
C ASP A 59 -0.69 17.79 8.54
N SER A 60 -0.74 16.75 9.37
CA SER A 60 0.42 16.30 10.14
C SER A 60 1.57 15.84 9.23
N GLN A 61 1.27 15.16 8.11
CA GLN A 61 2.29 14.70 7.15
C GLN A 61 2.82 15.86 6.29
N VAL A 62 1.99 16.84 5.95
CA VAL A 62 2.45 18.08 5.29
C VAL A 62 3.44 18.82 6.18
N LYS A 63 3.14 18.95 7.49
CA LYS A 63 4.08 19.51 8.46
C LYS A 63 5.38 18.71 8.55
N ALA A 64 5.29 17.37 8.58
CA ALA A 64 6.47 16.50 8.59
C ALA A 64 7.35 16.69 7.33
N LEU A 65 6.73 16.81 6.15
CA LEU A 65 7.41 17.09 4.89
C LEU A 65 8.13 18.45 4.93
N VAL A 66 7.43 19.50 5.35
CA VAL A 66 8.03 20.85 5.48
C VAL A 66 9.20 20.82 6.46
N ASN A 67 9.06 20.11 7.58
CA ASN A 67 10.12 19.97 8.57
C ASN A 67 11.34 19.24 8.00
N LEU A 68 11.15 18.17 7.23
CA LEU A 68 12.24 17.46 6.55
C LEU A 68 12.98 18.40 5.59
N LEU A 69 12.26 19.13 4.74
CA LEU A 69 12.83 20.08 3.79
C LEU A 69 13.65 21.17 4.49
N LYS A 70 13.08 21.77 5.54
CA LYS A 70 13.75 22.80 6.36
C LYS A 70 15.02 22.27 7.03
N LYS A 71 14.96 21.05 7.59
CA LYS A 71 16.05 20.46 8.37
C LYS A 71 17.22 20.02 7.49
N LYS A 72 16.95 19.38 6.35
CA LYS A 72 17.97 18.66 5.58
C LYS A 72 18.29 19.30 4.23
N TYR A 73 17.32 19.93 3.58
CA TYR A 73 17.40 20.29 2.16
C TYR A 73 17.51 21.80 1.86
N LEU A 74 17.53 22.67 2.88
CA LEU A 74 17.80 24.09 2.65
C LEU A 74 19.25 24.30 2.19
N SER A 75 19.38 24.89 1.01
CA SER A 75 20.67 25.32 0.47
C SER A 75 21.06 26.70 1.04
N SER A 76 22.35 26.98 1.10
CA SER A 76 22.90 28.30 1.41
C SER A 76 23.77 28.80 0.25
N SER A 77 24.22 30.05 0.32
CA SER A 77 25.20 30.62 -0.62
C SER A 77 26.49 29.79 -0.73
N GLU A 78 26.83 29.04 0.31
CA GLU A 78 28.07 28.25 0.41
C GLU A 78 27.86 26.76 0.10
N LYS A 79 26.63 26.25 0.20
CA LYS A 79 26.36 24.82 0.06
C LYS A 79 24.99 24.54 -0.57
N LEU A 80 25.03 23.97 -1.77
CA LEU A 80 23.86 23.37 -2.41
C LEU A 80 23.50 22.05 -1.71
N ARG A 81 22.21 21.88 -1.38
CA ARG A 81 21.64 20.65 -0.84
C ARG A 81 20.50 20.19 -1.76
N PRO A 82 20.80 19.38 -2.79
CA PRO A 82 19.78 18.94 -3.73
C PRO A 82 18.75 18.06 -3.04
N ALA A 83 17.49 18.26 -3.39
CA ALA A 83 16.36 17.45 -2.93
C ALA A 83 15.80 16.66 -4.11
N ASP A 84 15.82 15.33 -4.02
CA ASP A 84 15.11 14.47 -4.96
C ASP A 84 13.63 14.44 -4.57
N PHE A 85 12.84 15.31 -5.20
CA PHE A 85 11.42 15.43 -4.88
C PHE A 85 10.62 14.19 -5.30
N GLY A 86 11.12 13.36 -6.23
CA GLY A 86 10.48 12.09 -6.58
C GLY A 86 10.47 11.14 -5.38
N LYS A 87 11.62 10.96 -4.74
CA LYS A 87 11.74 10.14 -3.52
C LYS A 87 11.01 10.74 -2.33
N ILE A 88 11.17 12.05 -2.11
CA ILE A 88 10.48 12.74 -1.00
C ILE A 88 8.96 12.66 -1.18
N GLY A 89 8.47 12.78 -2.41
CA GLY A 89 7.06 12.61 -2.75
C GLY A 89 6.56 11.19 -2.46
N GLN A 90 7.36 10.15 -2.76
CA GLN A 90 7.03 8.77 -2.36
C GLN A 90 6.96 8.63 -0.84
N TYR A 91 7.93 9.17 -0.09
CA TYR A 91 7.91 9.15 1.39
C TYR A 91 6.67 9.81 1.96
N PHE A 92 6.34 11.01 1.45
CA PHE A 92 5.13 11.73 1.85
C PHE A 92 3.86 10.93 1.56
N THR A 93 3.78 10.33 0.37
CA THR A 93 2.62 9.53 -0.04
C THR A 93 2.43 8.31 0.88
N LEU A 94 3.52 7.61 1.21
CA LEU A 94 3.47 6.42 2.06
C LEU A 94 3.14 6.76 3.52
N ASP A 95 3.72 7.81 4.09
CA ASP A 95 3.39 8.25 5.44
C ASP A 95 1.95 8.77 5.53
N THR A 96 1.47 9.48 4.50
CA THR A 96 0.06 9.92 4.43
C THR A 96 -0.88 8.73 4.33
N LEU A 97 -0.61 7.80 3.42
CA LEU A 97 -1.41 6.60 3.25
C LEU A 97 -1.50 5.78 4.53
N THR A 98 -0.36 5.53 5.18
CA THR A 98 -0.30 4.72 6.40
C THR A 98 -0.96 5.42 7.58
N SER A 99 -0.76 6.74 7.71
CA SER A 99 -1.45 7.55 8.73
C SER A 99 -2.97 7.52 8.56
N VAL A 100 -3.47 7.57 7.33
CA VAL A 100 -4.92 7.53 7.08
C VAL A 100 -5.49 6.12 7.24
N ALA A 101 -4.75 5.10 6.79
CA ALA A 101 -5.19 3.71 6.81
C ALA A 101 -5.16 3.10 8.20
N PHE A 102 -4.11 3.37 8.96
CA PHE A 102 -3.81 2.71 10.23
C PHE A 102 -3.79 3.66 11.43
N GLY A 103 -4.03 4.95 11.21
CA GLY A 103 -3.96 5.98 12.25
C GLY A 103 -2.56 6.49 12.56
N GLU A 104 -1.50 5.85 12.04
CA GLU A 104 -0.12 6.25 12.27
C GLU A 104 0.79 6.14 11.03
N PRO A 105 1.73 7.10 10.82
CA PRO A 105 2.69 7.03 9.73
C PRO A 105 3.82 6.03 10.02
N PHE A 106 4.30 5.32 9.01
CA PHE A 106 5.43 4.38 9.16
C PHE A 106 6.82 5.06 9.30
N GLY A 107 6.89 6.36 9.02
CA GLY A 107 8.02 7.23 9.33
C GLY A 107 9.04 7.39 8.20
N PHE A 108 8.62 7.27 6.94
CA PHE A 108 9.47 7.51 5.76
C PHE A 108 10.03 8.94 5.74
N LEU A 109 9.22 9.95 6.05
CA LEU A 109 9.65 11.35 6.12
C LEU A 109 10.57 11.61 7.32
N THR A 110 10.30 10.98 8.46
CA THR A 110 11.10 11.18 9.68
C THR A 110 12.50 10.60 9.53
N LYS A 111 12.60 9.43 8.88
CA LYS A 111 13.87 8.75 8.61
C LYS A 111 14.55 9.26 7.33
N ASP A 112 13.82 9.97 6.48
CA ASP A 112 14.23 10.35 5.12
C ASP A 112 14.83 9.16 4.37
N GLY A 113 14.05 8.07 4.33
CA GLY A 113 14.55 6.79 3.88
C GLY A 113 13.47 5.76 3.67
N ASP A 114 13.82 4.74 2.89
CA ASP A 114 12.97 3.60 2.58
C ASP A 114 12.82 2.67 3.79
N VAL A 115 11.71 2.83 4.52
CA VAL A 115 11.40 2.04 5.70
C VAL A 115 11.16 0.59 5.31
N HIS A 116 11.89 -0.32 5.95
CA HIS A 116 11.86 -1.76 5.67
C HIS A 116 12.18 -2.15 4.22
N GLN A 117 12.83 -1.29 3.43
CA GLN A 117 13.09 -1.52 2.00
C GLN A 117 11.81 -1.68 1.16
N TYR A 118 10.70 -1.09 1.60
CA TYR A 118 9.40 -1.22 0.94
C TYR A 118 9.41 -0.66 -0.50
N ILE A 119 9.94 0.54 -0.71
CA ILE A 119 9.97 1.19 -2.02
C ILE A 119 10.82 0.35 -2.97
N LYS A 120 12.03 -0.02 -2.54
CA LYS A 120 12.92 -0.85 -3.35
C LYS A 120 12.25 -2.16 -3.75
N THR A 121 11.68 -2.90 -2.79
CA THR A 121 11.01 -4.17 -3.09
C THR A 121 9.80 -3.96 -4.01
N THR A 122 9.08 -2.86 -3.87
CA THR A 122 7.94 -2.54 -4.75
C THR A 122 8.42 -2.24 -6.17
N GLU A 123 9.49 -1.46 -6.34
CA GLU A 123 10.08 -1.18 -7.66
C GLU A 123 10.58 -2.46 -8.34
N ASP A 124 11.24 -3.35 -7.60
CA ASP A 124 11.68 -4.65 -8.09
C ASP A 124 10.48 -5.49 -8.57
N LEU A 125 9.37 -5.50 -7.82
CA LEU A 125 8.13 -6.19 -8.21
C LEU A 125 7.48 -5.55 -9.44
N VAL A 126 7.37 -4.22 -9.50
CA VAL A 126 6.78 -3.49 -10.63
C VAL A 126 7.51 -3.79 -11.94
N ASN A 127 8.83 -3.99 -11.90
CA ASN A 127 9.60 -4.39 -13.07
C ASN A 127 9.31 -5.84 -13.52
N LEU A 128 8.88 -6.73 -12.61
CA LEU A 128 8.56 -8.12 -12.93
C LEU A 128 7.13 -8.32 -13.43
N ILE A 129 6.18 -7.50 -12.96
CA ILE A 129 4.75 -7.63 -13.28
C ILE A 129 4.48 -7.67 -14.80
N PRO A 130 5.03 -6.79 -15.65
CA PRO A 130 4.81 -6.84 -17.09
C PRO A 130 5.22 -8.18 -17.70
N THR A 131 6.35 -8.74 -17.28
CA THR A 131 6.82 -10.05 -17.75
C THR A 131 5.82 -11.15 -17.45
N PHE A 132 5.27 -11.17 -16.23
CA PHE A 132 4.23 -12.15 -15.88
C PHE A 132 2.88 -11.86 -16.52
N ALA A 133 2.58 -10.59 -16.83
CA ALA A 133 1.31 -10.22 -17.44
C ALA A 133 1.25 -10.55 -18.94
N GLU A 134 2.37 -10.40 -19.65
CA GLU A 134 2.46 -10.60 -21.10
C GLU A 134 2.80 -12.05 -21.51
N ILE A 135 3.31 -12.88 -20.58
CA ILE A 135 3.72 -14.26 -20.87
C ILE A 135 2.81 -15.25 -20.10
N PRO A 136 1.72 -15.76 -20.71
CA PRO A 136 0.67 -16.48 -19.99
C PRO A 136 1.12 -17.78 -19.30
N TRP A 137 2.11 -18.49 -19.85
CA TRP A 137 2.59 -19.73 -19.25
C TRP A 137 3.47 -19.45 -18.02
N LEU A 138 4.30 -18.40 -18.06
CA LEU A 138 5.03 -17.92 -16.87
C LEU A 138 4.05 -17.48 -15.79
N GLN A 139 3.01 -16.72 -16.17
CA GLN A 139 1.94 -16.30 -15.26
C GLN A 139 1.33 -17.48 -14.51
N ARG A 140 0.97 -18.54 -15.23
CA ARG A 140 0.33 -19.73 -14.65
C ARG A 140 1.24 -20.48 -13.66
N ILE A 141 2.53 -20.51 -13.92
CA ILE A 141 3.51 -21.16 -13.04
C ILE A 141 3.80 -20.29 -11.82
N PHE A 142 4.20 -19.04 -12.04
CA PHE A 142 4.68 -18.15 -10.98
C PHE A 142 3.58 -17.65 -10.06
N LEU A 143 2.35 -17.51 -10.57
CA LEU A 143 1.18 -17.07 -9.80
C LEU A 143 0.24 -18.25 -9.49
N SER A 144 0.81 -19.46 -9.45
CA SER A 144 0.14 -20.61 -8.85
C SER A 144 0.24 -20.53 -7.33
N ASP A 145 -0.76 -21.08 -6.63
CA ASP A 145 -0.77 -21.10 -5.16
C ASP A 145 0.48 -21.80 -4.60
N TRP A 146 0.95 -22.86 -5.26
CA TRP A 146 2.17 -23.57 -4.87
C TRP A 146 3.41 -22.68 -4.95
N MET A 147 3.60 -21.98 -6.08
CA MET A 147 4.77 -21.11 -6.24
C MET A 147 4.69 -19.90 -5.30
N LEU A 148 3.54 -19.23 -5.21
CA LEU A 148 3.37 -18.09 -4.31
C LEU A 148 3.54 -18.47 -2.83
N ARG A 149 3.19 -19.69 -2.41
CA ARG A 149 3.52 -20.17 -1.04
C ARG A 149 5.01 -20.34 -0.81
N LEU A 150 5.76 -20.68 -1.85
CA LEU A 150 7.20 -20.91 -1.79
C LEU A 150 7.98 -19.59 -1.79
N ILE A 151 7.70 -18.71 -2.75
CA ILE A 151 8.49 -17.49 -3.02
C ILE A 151 7.74 -16.18 -2.80
N GLY A 152 6.44 -16.22 -2.52
CA GLY A 152 5.64 -15.02 -2.28
C GLY A 152 5.96 -14.37 -0.92
N PRO A 153 5.57 -13.10 -0.74
CA PRO A 153 5.76 -12.37 0.51
C PRO A 153 5.06 -13.06 1.68
N LYS A 154 5.72 -13.06 2.83
CA LYS A 154 5.18 -13.60 4.09
C LYS A 154 5.14 -12.50 5.14
N GLU A 155 4.12 -12.55 5.99
CA GLU A 155 3.97 -11.62 7.12
C GLU A 155 5.16 -11.67 8.10
N THR A 156 5.92 -12.77 8.09
CA THR A 156 7.13 -12.99 8.90
C THR A 156 8.40 -12.43 8.26
N ASP A 157 8.34 -11.85 7.06
CA ASP A 157 9.51 -11.30 6.40
C ASP A 157 10.02 -10.06 7.14
N ASP A 158 11.33 -9.90 7.24
CA ASP A 158 11.94 -8.76 7.92
C ASP A 158 11.93 -7.46 7.09
N LYS A 159 11.67 -7.58 5.77
CA LYS A 159 11.75 -6.49 4.80
C LYS A 159 10.67 -6.60 3.71
N GLY A 160 10.51 -5.53 2.94
CA GLY A 160 9.67 -5.45 1.75
C GLY A 160 8.18 -5.53 2.05
N VAL A 161 7.41 -6.03 1.07
CA VAL A 161 5.95 -6.15 1.15
C VAL A 161 5.52 -7.07 2.30
N GLY A 162 6.22 -8.19 2.50
CA GLY A 162 5.92 -9.14 3.57
C GLY A 162 6.01 -8.52 4.98
N LYS A 163 7.04 -7.70 5.22
CA LYS A 163 7.15 -6.95 6.49
C LYS A 163 5.97 -6.02 6.73
N LEU A 164 5.51 -5.32 5.69
CA LEU A 164 4.34 -4.45 5.81
C LEU A 164 3.05 -5.24 6.03
N MET A 165 2.90 -6.42 5.42
CA MET A 165 1.78 -7.32 5.69
C MET A 165 1.76 -7.72 7.17
N GLY A 166 2.92 -8.04 7.75
CA GLY A 166 3.06 -8.34 9.17
C GLY A 166 2.67 -7.16 10.07
N VAL A 167 3.15 -5.96 9.76
CA VAL A 167 2.80 -4.73 10.50
C VAL A 167 1.30 -4.44 10.40
N ALA A 168 0.72 -4.54 9.20
CA ALA A 168 -0.72 -4.38 8.99
C ALA A 168 -1.53 -5.41 9.78
N LYS A 169 -1.10 -6.67 9.82
CA LYS A 169 -1.77 -7.72 10.60
C LYS A 169 -1.78 -7.43 12.10
N VAL A 170 -0.66 -6.93 12.65
CA VAL A 170 -0.60 -6.54 14.06
C VAL A 170 -1.63 -5.45 14.34
N MET A 171 -1.63 -4.37 13.54
CA MET A 171 -2.57 -3.27 13.70
C MET A 171 -4.03 -3.70 13.58
N VAL A 172 -4.36 -4.53 12.58
CA VAL A 172 -5.71 -5.09 12.43
C VAL A 172 -6.09 -5.99 13.61
N THR A 173 -5.16 -6.82 14.10
CA THR A 173 -5.43 -7.72 15.23
C THR A 173 -5.71 -6.93 16.52
N GLU A 174 -4.96 -5.86 16.76
CA GLU A 174 -5.24 -4.93 17.87
C GLU A 174 -6.60 -4.23 17.71
N ARG A 175 -6.97 -3.91 16.46
CA ARG A 175 -8.22 -3.21 16.13
C ARG A 175 -9.48 -4.04 16.32
N PHE A 176 -9.40 -5.35 16.10
CA PHE A 176 -10.52 -6.28 16.18
C PHE A 176 -10.38 -7.28 17.34
N GLY A 177 -9.43 -7.05 18.24
CA GLY A 177 -9.21 -7.87 19.42
C GLY A 177 -10.28 -7.69 20.50
N PRO A 178 -10.30 -8.56 21.52
CA PRO A 178 -11.29 -8.49 22.61
C PRO A 178 -11.21 -7.20 23.43
N ASP A 179 -10.02 -6.58 23.49
CA ASP A 179 -9.76 -5.31 24.19
C ASP A 179 -9.63 -4.11 23.23
N ALA A 180 -10.22 -4.21 22.03
CA ALA A 180 -10.12 -3.19 21.01
C ALA A 180 -10.64 -1.84 21.51
N LYS A 181 -9.79 -0.81 21.43
CA LYS A 181 -10.19 0.57 21.68
C LYS A 181 -10.96 1.11 20.48
N ASP A 182 -11.96 1.95 20.74
CA ASP A 182 -12.59 2.72 19.68
C ASP A 182 -11.57 3.67 19.06
N HIS A 183 -11.29 3.49 17.77
CA HIS A 183 -10.67 4.56 16.98
C HIS A 183 -11.48 4.67 15.68
N LYS A 184 -11.35 5.80 15.00
CA LYS A 184 -12.06 6.07 13.76
C LYS A 184 -11.04 6.29 12.66
N ASP A 185 -10.69 5.20 12.01
CA ASP A 185 -9.76 5.09 10.89
C ASP A 185 -10.39 4.22 9.78
N MET A 186 -9.69 4.03 8.65
CA MET A 186 -10.24 3.27 7.52
C MET A 186 -10.53 1.79 7.83
N LEU A 187 -10.03 1.24 8.95
CA LEU A 187 -10.22 -0.17 9.30
C LEU A 187 -11.57 -0.43 9.98
N VAL A 188 -12.06 0.50 10.78
CA VAL A 188 -13.32 0.36 11.56
C VAL A 188 -14.38 1.37 11.10
N SER A 189 -14.31 1.79 9.83
CA SER A 189 -15.26 2.69 9.17
C SER A 189 -16.55 1.99 8.75
#